data_AF-A0AAV9A5H5-F1
#
_entry.id   AF-A0AAV9A5H5-F1
#
_cell.length_a   1.000
_cell.length_b   1.000
_cell.length_c   1.000
_cell.angle_alpha   90.00
_cell.angle_beta   90.00
_cell.angle_gamma   90.00
#
_symmetry.space_group_name_H-M   'P 1'
#
loop_
_entity.id
_entity.type
_entity.pdbx_description
1 polymer ?
#
loop_
_entity_poly.entity_id
_entity_poly.type
_entity_poly.pdbx_seq_one_letter_code
_entity_poly.pdbx_strand_id
1 'polypeptide(L)'
;MKHKLETYVNFPIHDFDLTHYVGHKNGSQRQLYELYALSNHYGSMGSGHYTAHIKILDENRWYNFDDSHVSPINEEDVKSAAAYVLFYRRIKGEDNSCNGAQSCAPDHDNSFSRK
;
A
#
# COMPACT_ATOMS: atom_id res chain seq x y z
N MET A 1 -3.99 -23.00 -28.96
CA MET A 1 -3.78 -23.49 -27.58
C MET A 1 -3.46 -22.27 -26.72
N LYS A 2 -4.14 -22.07 -25.58
CA LYS A 2 -3.86 -20.92 -24.68
C LYS A 2 -2.75 -21.34 -23.71
N HIS A 3 -1.71 -20.52 -23.58
CA HIS A 3 -0.59 -20.77 -22.67
C HIS A 3 -0.53 -19.65 -21.62
N LYS A 4 -0.19 -20.01 -20.37
CA LYS A 4 0.13 -19.04 -19.32
C LYS A 4 1.58 -18.59 -19.53
N LEU A 5 1.83 -17.29 -19.42
CA LEU A 5 3.18 -16.76 -19.38
C LEU A 5 3.71 -16.89 -17.95
N GLU A 6 4.85 -17.56 -17.78
CA GLU A 6 5.53 -17.73 -16.49
C GLU A 6 6.68 -16.73 -16.30
N THR A 7 6.74 -15.72 -17.17
CA THR A 7 7.74 -14.66 -17.11
C THR A 7 7.64 -13.93 -15.78
N TYR A 8 8.75 -13.87 -15.05
CA TYR A 8 8.83 -13.05 -13.85
C TYR A 8 8.67 -11.57 -14.22
N VAL A 9 7.66 -10.92 -13.64
CA VAL A 9 7.44 -9.48 -13.73
C VAL A 9 7.94 -8.86 -12.44
N ASN A 10 8.93 -7.99 -12.51
CA ASN A 10 9.33 -7.20 -11.35
C ASN A 10 8.31 -6.06 -11.16
N PHE A 11 7.85 -5.87 -9.93
CA PHE A 11 6.91 -4.82 -9.56
C PHE A 11 7.34 -4.14 -8.24
N PRO A 12 7.08 -2.84 -8.08
CA PRO A 12 7.40 -2.10 -6.86
C PRO A 12 6.44 -2.48 -5.72
N ILE A 13 6.95 -2.71 -4.50
CA ILE A 13 6.09 -2.91 -3.33
C ILE A 13 5.69 -1.55 -2.74
N HIS A 14 6.64 -0.61 -2.69
CA HIS A 14 6.44 0.76 -2.21
C HIS A 14 6.69 1.77 -3.33
N ASP A 15 6.25 3.00 -3.12
CA ASP A 15 6.56 4.17 -3.96
C ASP A 15 6.30 3.96 -5.46
N PHE A 16 5.23 3.23 -5.80
CA PHE A 16 4.85 3.07 -7.19
C PHE A 16 4.26 4.38 -7.72
N ASP A 17 5.11 5.17 -8.40
CA ASP A 17 4.76 6.49 -8.92
C ASP A 17 4.07 6.40 -10.29
N LEU A 18 2.75 6.58 -10.29
CA LEU A 18 1.94 6.63 -11.50
C LEU A 18 1.70 8.06 -12.01
N THR A 19 2.31 9.09 -11.40
CA THR A 19 2.02 10.51 -11.67
C THR A 19 2.13 10.85 -13.16
N HIS A 20 3.15 10.31 -13.83
CA HIS A 20 3.40 10.60 -15.24
C HIS A 20 2.47 9.86 -16.22
N TYR A 21 1.74 8.85 -15.75
CA TYR A 21 0.83 8.05 -16.56
C TYR A 21 -0.63 8.53 -16.48
N VAL A 22 -0.94 9.43 -15.54
CA VAL A 22 -2.29 10.00 -15.41
C VAL A 22 -2.48 11.11 -16.45
N GLY A 23 -3.52 10.98 -17.28
CA GLY A 23 -3.80 11.92 -18.37
C GLY A 23 -4.18 13.33 -17.91
N HIS A 24 -4.73 13.47 -16.71
CA HIS A 24 -5.15 14.77 -16.15
C HIS A 24 -4.01 15.40 -15.33
N LYS A 25 -3.28 16.32 -15.95
CA LYS A 25 -2.03 16.91 -15.40
C LYS A 25 -2.22 18.24 -14.65
N ASN A 26 -3.42 18.82 -14.64
CA ASN A 26 -3.64 20.13 -14.03
C ASN A 26 -3.73 20.02 -12.51
N GLY A 27 -2.67 20.44 -11.79
CA GLY A 27 -2.62 20.42 -10.33
C GLY A 27 -2.50 19.03 -9.71
N SER A 28 -2.01 18.04 -10.48
CA SER A 28 -1.96 16.64 -10.05
C SER A 28 -1.00 16.46 -8.88
N GLN A 29 -1.56 16.24 -7.68
CA GLN A 29 -0.82 15.67 -6.56
C GLN A 29 -0.09 14.40 -7.01
N ARG A 30 1.06 14.12 -6.39
CA ARG A 30 1.81 12.89 -6.61
C ARG A 30 0.89 11.67 -6.46
N GLN A 31 0.92 10.77 -7.44
CA GLN A 31 0.10 9.56 -7.50
C GLN A 31 0.96 8.37 -7.07
N LEU A 32 1.30 8.35 -5.79
CA LEU A 32 2.08 7.27 -5.19
C LEU A 32 1.15 6.16 -4.71
N TYR A 33 1.58 4.93 -4.93
CA TYR A 33 0.87 3.73 -4.50
C TYR A 33 1.80 2.76 -3.78
N GLU A 34 1.23 1.99 -2.86
CA GLU A 34 1.89 0.81 -2.28
C GLU A 34 1.06 -0.44 -2.56
N LEU A 35 1.76 -1.55 -2.78
CA LEU A 35 1.18 -2.87 -2.91
C LEU A 35 0.73 -3.32 -1.51
N TYR A 36 -0.52 -3.77 -1.40
CA TYR A 36 -1.03 -4.32 -0.14
C TYR A 36 -1.60 -5.73 -0.30
N ALA A 37 -1.85 -6.18 -1.52
CA ALA A 37 -2.21 -7.57 -1.78
C ALA A 37 -1.83 -7.98 -3.20
N LEU A 38 -1.64 -9.28 -3.40
CA LEU A 38 -1.58 -9.89 -4.72
C LEU A 38 -2.15 -11.31 -4.69
N SER A 39 -2.75 -11.72 -5.81
CA SER A 39 -3.13 -13.11 -6.04
C SER A 39 -2.01 -13.80 -6.80
N ASN A 40 -1.58 -14.94 -6.26
CA ASN A 40 -0.68 -15.87 -6.92
C ASN A 40 -1.48 -16.93 -7.67
N HIS A 41 -0.96 -17.37 -8.80
CA HIS A 41 -1.47 -18.53 -9.52
C HIS A 41 -0.32 -19.49 -9.83
N TYR A 42 -0.44 -20.73 -9.38
CA TYR A 42 0.49 -21.82 -9.64
C TYR A 42 -0.14 -22.79 -10.63
N GLY A 43 0.65 -23.35 -11.56
CA GLY A 43 0.14 -24.24 -12.59
C GLY A 43 -0.27 -23.54 -13.89
N SER A 44 -1.06 -24.25 -14.69
CA SER A 44 -1.33 -23.94 -16.10
C SER A 44 -2.71 -23.30 -16.30
N MET A 45 -3.05 -22.97 -17.55
CA MET A 45 -4.37 -22.40 -17.88
C MET A 45 -5.53 -23.40 -17.70
N GLY A 46 -5.26 -24.71 -17.67
CA GLY A 46 -6.28 -25.76 -17.55
C GLY A 46 -6.46 -26.31 -16.13
N SER A 47 -5.51 -26.05 -15.25
CA SER A 47 -5.50 -26.49 -13.85
C SER A 47 -4.43 -25.71 -13.11
N GLY A 48 -4.77 -25.24 -11.92
CA GLY A 48 -3.85 -24.50 -11.08
C GLY A 48 -4.40 -24.28 -9.68
N HIS A 49 -3.59 -23.63 -8.85
CA HIS A 49 -3.91 -23.29 -7.48
C HIS A 49 -3.72 -21.80 -7.27
N TYR A 50 -4.68 -21.17 -6.58
CA TYR A 50 -4.63 -19.75 -6.28
C TYR A 50 -4.37 -19.55 -4.80
N THR A 51 -3.39 -18.71 -4.49
CA THR A 51 -3.16 -18.22 -3.12
C THR A 51 -3.13 -16.69 -3.14
N ALA A 52 -3.02 -16.06 -1.97
CA ALA A 52 -2.87 -14.62 -1.86
C ALA A 52 -1.77 -14.23 -0.87
N HIS A 53 -0.96 -13.25 -1.24
CA HIS A 53 -0.13 -12.52 -0.28
C HIS A 53 -0.86 -11.24 0.07
N ILE A 54 -1.10 -10.99 1.37
CA ILE A 54 -1.82 -9.80 1.85
C ILE A 54 -1.03 -9.18 2.99
N LYS A 55 -0.85 -7.86 2.92
CA LYS A 55 -0.28 -7.03 3.97
C LYS A 55 -1.38 -6.61 4.93
N ILE A 56 -1.30 -7.06 6.18
CA ILE A 56 -2.14 -6.55 7.26
C ILE A 56 -1.56 -5.19 7.67
N LEU A 57 -2.31 -4.13 7.37
CA LEU A 57 -1.84 -2.75 7.42
C LEU A 57 -1.54 -2.28 8.84
N ASP A 58 -2.37 -2.69 9.81
CA ASP A 58 -2.22 -2.31 11.22
C ASP A 58 -0.97 -2.94 11.86
N GLU A 59 -0.55 -4.10 11.37
CA GLU A 59 0.65 -4.81 11.84
C GLU A 59 1.88 -4.52 10.98
N ASN A 60 1.68 -3.89 9.82
CA ASN A 60 2.68 -3.72 8.77
C ASN A 60 3.39 -5.05 8.42
N ARG A 61 2.64 -6.16 8.35
CA ARG A 61 3.18 -7.52 8.14
C ARG A 61 2.47 -8.24 7.00
N TRP A 62 3.24 -9.02 6.24
CA TRP A 62 2.75 -9.85 5.14
C TRP A 62 2.37 -11.25 5.62
N TYR A 63 1.32 -11.78 5.02
CA TYR A 63 0.84 -13.14 5.24
C TYR A 63 0.52 -13.80 3.90
N ASN A 64 0.81 -15.10 3.81
CA ASN A 64 0.33 -15.98 2.77
C ASN A 64 -0.97 -16.64 3.22
N PHE A 65 -1.99 -16.55 2.37
CA PHE A 65 -3.29 -17.15 2.52
C PHE A 65 -3.43 -18.26 1.47
N ASP A 66 -3.36 -19.50 1.93
CA ASP A 66 -3.45 -20.71 1.13
C ASP A 66 -4.64 -21.55 1.65
N ASP A 67 -5.82 -21.30 1.08
CA ASP A 67 -7.11 -21.84 1.51
C ASP A 67 -7.34 -21.68 3.03
N SER A 68 -7.31 -22.79 3.77
CA SER A 68 -7.49 -22.81 5.23
C SER A 68 -6.21 -22.50 6.02
N HIS A 69 -5.07 -22.37 5.35
CA HIS A 69 -3.77 -22.14 5.98
C HIS A 69 -3.33 -20.69 5.80
N VAL A 70 -3.01 -20.03 6.92
CA VAL A 70 -2.49 -18.67 6.94
C VAL A 70 -1.14 -18.69 7.64
N SER A 71 -0.11 -18.16 6.99
CA SER A 71 1.25 -18.11 7.52
C SER A 71 1.89 -16.74 7.30
N PRO A 72 2.68 -16.21 8.25
CA PRO A 72 3.45 -15.00 8.01
C PRO A 72 4.52 -15.25 6.93
N ILE A 73 4.84 -14.23 6.15
CA ILE A 73 5.93 -14.24 5.17
C ILE A 73 6.76 -12.96 5.26
N ASN A 74 8.00 -12.99 4.78
CA ASN A 74 8.81 -11.79 4.68
C ASN A 74 8.41 -10.99 3.43
N GLU A 75 8.70 -9.69 3.43
CA GLU A 75 8.41 -8.84 2.26
C GLU A 75 9.18 -9.27 1.00
N GLU A 76 10.36 -9.86 1.17
CA GLU A 76 11.18 -10.43 0.09
C GLU A 76 10.49 -11.61 -0.62
N ASP A 77 9.61 -12.34 0.08
CA ASP A 77 8.86 -13.49 -0.46
C ASP A 77 7.60 -13.06 -1.22
N VAL A 78 7.19 -11.79 -1.09
CA VAL A 78 5.99 -11.25 -1.72
C VAL A 78 6.10 -11.32 -3.25
N LYS A 79 7.29 -11.07 -3.79
CA LYS A 79 7.55 -11.10 -5.23
C LYS A 79 7.81 -12.52 -5.70
N SER A 80 6.98 -12.99 -6.62
CA SER A 80 7.14 -14.31 -7.21
C SER A 80 6.73 -14.32 -8.68
N ALA A 81 7.20 -15.31 -9.44
CA ALA A 81 6.70 -15.55 -10.80
C ALA A 81 5.24 -16.05 -10.83
N ALA A 82 4.68 -16.41 -9.67
CA ALA A 82 3.27 -16.77 -9.55
C ALA A 82 2.35 -15.54 -9.45
N ALA A 83 2.89 -14.34 -9.18
CA ALA A 83 2.11 -13.11 -9.08
C ALA A 83 1.29 -12.87 -10.36
N TYR A 84 -0.03 -12.77 -10.21
CA TYR A 84 -0.97 -12.70 -11.32
C TYR A 84 -1.82 -11.43 -11.31
N VAL A 85 -2.42 -11.09 -10.17
CA VAL A 85 -3.21 -9.85 -10.00
C VAL A 85 -2.66 -9.08 -8.81
N LEU A 86 -2.33 -7.81 -9.01
CA LEU A 86 -1.71 -6.95 -8.01
C LEU A 86 -2.70 -5.87 -7.56
N PHE A 87 -2.80 -5.65 -6.25
CA PHE A 87 -3.67 -4.66 -5.65
C PHE A 87 -2.84 -3.58 -4.97
N TYR A 88 -2.92 -2.38 -5.54
CA TYR A 88 -2.25 -1.19 -5.04
C TYR A 88 -3.26 -0.25 -4.36
N ARG A 89 -2.85 0.37 -3.26
CA ARG A 89 -3.60 1.45 -2.62
C ARG A 89 -2.86 2.77 -2.82
N ARG A 90 -3.60 3.86 -3.05
CA ARG A 90 -3.02 5.19 -3.18
C ARG A 90 -2.57 5.68 -1.81
N ILE A 91 -1.33 6.12 -1.70
CA ILE A 91 -0.80 6.81 -0.53
C ILE A 91 -1.29 8.26 -0.63
N LYS A 92 -2.05 8.72 0.36
CA LYS A 92 -2.38 10.15 0.48
C LYS A 92 -1.10 10.86 0.86
N GLY A 93 -0.68 11.85 0.07
CA GLY A 93 0.38 12.75 0.50
C GLY A 93 -0.06 13.43 1.78
N GLU A 94 0.85 13.58 2.75
CA GLU A 94 0.61 14.52 3.84
C GLU A 94 0.42 15.89 3.19
N ASP A 95 -0.80 16.42 3.26
CA ASP A 95 -1.03 17.83 3.00
C ASP A 95 -0.30 18.59 4.11
N ASN A 96 0.97 18.95 3.86
CA ASN A 96 1.68 19.97 4.62
C ASN A 96 0.99 21.32 4.36
N SER A 97 -0.23 21.47 4.88
CA SER A 97 -0.83 22.75 5.14
C SER A 97 -0.12 23.32 6.36
N CYS A 98 0.95 24.05 6.08
CA CYS A 98 1.65 24.87 7.04
C CYS A 98 0.66 25.89 7.63
N ASN A 99 0.08 25.61 8.79
CA ASN A 99 -0.44 26.69 9.65
C ASN A 99 0.75 27.23 10.42
N GLY A 100 1.50 28.11 9.76
CA GLY A 100 2.48 28.96 10.41
C GLY A 100 1.82 29.75 11.53
N ALA A 101 2.44 29.67 12.71
CA ALA A 101 2.51 30.69 13.74
C ALA A 101 1.21 31.46 14.08
N GLN A 102 0.55 31.04 15.17
CA GLN A 102 0.18 32.02 16.19
C GLN A 102 0.53 31.44 17.56
N SER A 103 1.67 31.91 18.08
CA SER A 103 2.07 31.80 19.48
C SER A 103 0.98 32.33 20.41
N CYS A 104 0.61 31.57 21.44
CA CYS A 104 0.22 32.14 22.73
C CYS A 104 0.14 31.07 23.83
N ALA A 105 1.17 31.05 24.67
CA ALA A 105 1.05 30.71 26.09
C ALA A 105 2.18 31.44 26.82
N PRO A 106 2.08 31.76 28.12
CA PRO A 106 0.89 31.94 28.97
C PRO A 106 0.88 33.36 29.59
N ASP A 107 -0.28 34.03 29.70
CA ASP A 107 -0.37 35.19 30.59
C ASP A 107 -0.62 34.71 32.03
N HIS A 108 0.35 35.07 32.86
CA HIS A 108 0.40 34.89 34.29
C HIS A 108 -0.56 35.89 34.97
N ASP A 109 -1.31 35.40 35.96
CA ASP A 109 -1.87 36.13 37.11
C ASP A 109 -2.90 37.25 36.89
N ASN A 110 -4.14 37.03 37.35
CA ASN A 110 -4.63 37.87 38.44
C ASN A 110 -5.74 37.19 39.25
N SER A 111 -5.47 37.05 40.54
CA SER A 111 -6.46 36.92 41.61
C SER A 111 -7.68 37.82 41.41
N PHE A 112 -8.90 37.28 41.51
CA PHE A 112 -10.02 38.01 42.13
C PHE A 112 -11.06 37.03 42.70
N SER A 113 -11.37 37.29 43.97
CA SER A 113 -12.30 36.60 44.84
C SER A 113 -13.76 36.97 44.54
N ARG A 114 -14.69 36.13 45.04
CA ARG A 114 -16.16 36.29 45.18
C ARG A 114 -16.95 35.95 43.91
N LYS A 115 -17.94 35.04 43.92
CA LYS A 115 -18.90 34.62 44.95
C LYS A 115 -19.06 33.10 45.00
#